data_AF-A0A6N2KZT0-F1
#
_entry.id   AF-A0A6N2KZT0-F1
#
_cell.length_a   1.000
_cell.length_b   1.000
_cell.length_c   1.000
_cell.angle_alpha   90.00
_cell.angle_beta   90.00
_cell.angle_gamma   90.00
#
_symmetry.space_group_name_H-M   'P 1'
#
loop_
_entity.id
_entity.type
_entity.pdbx_description
1 polymer ?
#
loop_
_entity_poly.entity_id
_entity_poly.type
_entity_poly.pdbx_seq_one_letter_code
_entity_poly.pdbx_strand_id
1 'polypeptide(L)'
;MGVENVEEADNSSSVSDSIEGRLSNFKITSSNCYSISDVTIFKYCLGGLIDKALLLKEVATSASEEELFRLANEVSLYSGCSHHRRQIVIAKRLIEEGTKIWNSISQNNRLIQWEKVIFEIEEQFMRITCSSTRSLTEQDFELLRRIAGCREHMGQENFEKMWRWLYPVMFTLASDPINTTWNSTSPKWIEGFITKEEAELSLQGPRGLQDPGTFVLRFPTSRSWPHPDAGSLIVTYVGSDYTVHHRLLSLDYIYRIVRQSQ
;
A
#
# COMPACT_ATOMS: atom_id res chain seq x y z
N MET A 1 -70.17 10.32 -37.05
CA MET A 1 -71.21 9.28 -37.21
C MET A 1 -70.70 8.02 -36.50
N GLY A 2 -71.48 7.49 -35.54
CA GLY A 2 -71.45 6.12 -34.98
C GLY A 2 -70.16 5.68 -34.26
N VAL A 3 -70.03 5.69 -32.91
CA VAL A 3 -70.48 4.68 -31.89
C VAL A 3 -70.37 3.23 -32.36
N GLU A 4 -69.75 2.27 -31.65
CA GLU A 4 -69.87 1.87 -30.23
C GLU A 4 -68.85 0.72 -29.97
N ASN A 5 -68.15 0.56 -28.84
CA ASN A 5 -68.52 -0.21 -27.62
C ASN A 5 -67.18 -0.64 -26.94
N VAL A 6 -66.96 -0.79 -25.63
CA VAL A 6 -67.75 -0.88 -24.40
C VAL A 6 -66.83 -0.54 -23.20
N GLU A 7 -67.41 0.11 -22.20
CA GLU A 7 -66.89 0.41 -20.85
C GLU A 7 -66.75 -0.86 -20.00
N GLU A 8 -65.79 -0.91 -19.07
CA GLU A 8 -66.12 -1.09 -17.64
C GLU A 8 -64.93 -0.79 -16.72
N ALA A 9 -65.27 -0.21 -15.57
CA ALA A 9 -64.40 0.47 -14.63
C ALA A 9 -63.93 -0.41 -13.46
N ASP A 10 -62.86 0.08 -12.82
CA ASP A 10 -62.54 0.03 -11.40
C ASP A 10 -62.68 -1.29 -10.61
N ASN A 11 -61.57 -1.68 -9.98
CA ASN A 11 -61.55 -1.81 -8.52
C ASN A 11 -60.13 -1.75 -7.95
N SER A 12 -59.94 -0.77 -7.07
CA SER A 12 -58.84 -0.68 -6.12
C SER A 12 -58.77 -1.92 -5.23
N SER A 13 -57.56 -2.40 -4.96
CA SER A 13 -57.27 -3.27 -3.82
C SER A 13 -55.87 -2.94 -3.30
N SER A 14 -55.83 -2.19 -2.20
CA SER A 14 -54.62 -2.06 -1.38
C SER A 14 -54.42 -3.35 -0.59
N VAL A 15 -53.25 -3.97 -0.72
CA VAL A 15 -52.77 -4.94 0.28
C VAL A 15 -51.38 -4.49 0.70
N SER A 16 -51.37 -3.86 1.87
CA SER A 16 -50.20 -3.58 2.68
C SER A 16 -49.73 -4.90 3.27
N ASP A 17 -48.62 -5.44 2.76
CA ASP A 17 -47.88 -6.50 3.45
C ASP A 17 -46.61 -5.91 4.07
N SER A 18 -46.72 -5.63 5.37
CA SER A 18 -45.62 -5.38 6.28
C SER A 18 -44.62 -6.54 6.21
N ILE A 19 -43.40 -6.29 5.72
CA ILE A 19 -42.26 -7.20 5.91
C ILE A 19 -41.72 -6.98 7.33
N GLU A 20 -42.57 -7.23 8.32
CA GLU A 20 -42.24 -7.38 9.72
C GLU A 20 -42.39 -8.87 10.03
N GLY A 21 -41.36 -9.65 9.65
CA GLY A 21 -41.48 -11.11 9.76
C GLY A 21 -40.38 -11.89 9.06
N ARG A 22 -39.12 -11.46 9.14
CA ARG A 22 -37.96 -12.30 8.76
C ARG A 22 -36.61 -11.86 9.35
N LEU A 23 -36.63 -11.16 10.49
CA LEU A 23 -35.41 -10.81 11.25
C LEU A 23 -35.02 -11.85 12.31
N SER A 24 -35.74 -12.97 12.42
CA SER A 24 -35.42 -14.02 13.37
C SER A 24 -34.56 -15.12 12.71
N ASN A 25 -33.23 -14.96 12.81
CA ASN A 25 -32.22 -16.04 12.96
C ASN A 25 -30.83 -15.68 12.38
N PHE A 26 -30.43 -14.42 12.39
CA PHE A 26 -29.00 -14.14 12.54
C PHE A 26 -28.61 -14.42 13.99
N LYS A 27 -28.21 -15.67 14.27
CA LYS A 27 -27.45 -16.02 15.47
C LYS A 27 -26.16 -15.20 15.40
N ILE A 28 -26.17 -14.02 16.02
CA ILE A 28 -24.96 -13.27 16.37
C ILE A 28 -24.26 -14.11 17.43
N THR A 29 -23.46 -15.06 16.96
CA THR A 29 -22.52 -15.80 17.79
C THR A 29 -21.48 -14.80 18.30
N SER A 30 -21.54 -14.54 19.61
CA SER A 30 -20.60 -13.78 20.43
C SER A 30 -20.02 -12.53 19.75
N SER A 31 -20.68 -11.39 19.98
CA SER A 31 -20.10 -10.08 19.70
C SER A 31 -18.85 -9.87 20.57
N ASN A 32 -17.68 -10.26 20.04
CA ASN A 32 -16.49 -9.46 20.31
C ASN A 32 -16.84 -8.08 19.78
N CYS A 33 -17.08 -7.14 20.71
CA CYS A 33 -17.47 -5.78 20.43
C CYS A 33 -16.43 -5.19 19.46
N TYR A 34 -16.80 -5.02 18.20
CA TYR A 34 -15.94 -4.39 17.22
C TYR A 34 -15.88 -2.90 17.59
N SER A 35 -14.72 -2.43 18.03
CA SER A 35 -14.59 -1.07 18.56
C SER A 35 -14.58 0.02 17.48
N ILE A 36 -14.33 -0.36 16.22
CA ILE A 36 -14.22 0.57 15.10
C ILE A 36 -15.61 0.81 14.51
N SER A 37 -16.02 2.08 14.48
CA SER A 37 -17.33 2.48 13.96
C SER A 37 -17.41 2.49 12.42
N ASP A 38 -18.61 2.32 11.87
CA ASP A 38 -18.89 2.51 10.44
C ASP A 38 -18.48 3.90 9.93
N VAL A 39 -18.58 4.91 10.80
CA VAL A 39 -18.13 6.28 10.49
C VAL A 39 -16.63 6.32 10.21
N THR A 40 -15.82 5.53 10.93
CA THR A 40 -14.38 5.42 10.69
C THR A 40 -14.10 4.81 9.31
N ILE A 41 -14.83 3.77 8.94
CA ILE A 41 -14.73 3.11 7.62
C ILE A 41 -15.07 4.12 6.51
N PHE A 42 -16.19 4.84 6.67
CA PHE A 42 -16.64 5.84 5.70
C PHE A 42 -15.66 7.00 5.55
N LYS A 43 -15.15 7.55 6.67
CA LYS A 43 -14.12 8.59 6.68
C LYS A 43 -12.85 8.12 5.97
N TYR A 44 -12.44 6.87 6.19
CA TYR A 44 -11.29 6.32 5.46
C TYR A 44 -11.58 6.25 3.96
N CYS A 45 -12.73 5.72 3.54
CA CYS A 45 -13.03 5.54 2.12
C CYS A 45 -13.07 6.88 1.36
N LEU A 46 -13.65 7.92 1.94
CA LEU A 46 -13.81 9.23 1.30
C LEU A 46 -12.64 10.21 1.55
N GLY A 47 -11.81 9.94 2.56
CA GLY A 47 -10.74 10.85 2.97
C GLY A 47 -9.60 10.98 1.96
N GLY A 48 -8.94 12.14 1.99
CA GLY A 48 -7.66 12.35 1.31
C GLY A 48 -6.53 11.57 1.98
N LEU A 49 -5.33 11.58 1.37
CA LEU A 49 -4.17 10.86 1.94
C LEU A 49 -3.79 11.37 3.34
N ILE A 50 -3.94 12.66 3.59
CA ILE A 50 -3.65 13.28 4.90
C ILE A 50 -4.66 12.78 5.94
N ASP A 51 -5.95 12.84 5.63
CA ASP A 51 -7.03 12.39 6.53
C ASP A 51 -6.89 10.89 6.83
N LYS A 52 -6.60 10.08 5.82
CA LYS A 52 -6.31 8.65 5.97
C LYS A 52 -5.13 8.40 6.89
N ALA A 53 -4.06 9.19 6.77
CA ALA A 53 -2.87 9.02 7.60
C ALA A 53 -3.16 9.35 9.07
N LEU A 54 -3.90 10.43 9.33
CA LEU A 54 -4.30 10.82 10.68
C LEU A 54 -5.24 9.80 11.31
N LEU A 55 -6.27 9.37 10.57
CA LEU A 55 -7.22 8.35 11.00
C LEU A 55 -6.49 7.03 11.31
N LEU A 56 -5.59 6.59 10.43
CA LEU A 56 -4.83 5.37 10.69
C LEU A 56 -3.88 5.50 11.88
N LYS A 57 -3.26 6.66 12.10
CA LYS A 57 -2.45 6.91 13.30
C LYS A 57 -3.27 6.76 14.58
N GLU A 58 -4.47 7.33 14.60
CA GLU A 58 -5.41 7.21 15.73
C GLU A 58 -5.83 5.75 15.94
N VAL A 59 -6.37 5.10 14.91
CA VAL A 59 -6.89 3.73 15.01
C VAL A 59 -5.79 2.74 15.36
N ALA A 60 -4.61 2.84 14.74
CA ALA A 60 -3.52 1.89 14.95
C ALA A 60 -2.95 1.93 16.38
N THR A 61 -3.11 3.05 17.09
CA THR A 61 -2.63 3.20 18.47
C THR A 61 -3.50 2.43 19.47
N SER A 62 -4.81 2.28 19.19
CA SER A 62 -5.77 1.65 20.11
C SER A 62 -6.28 0.28 19.67
N ALA A 63 -6.41 0.05 18.36
CA ALA A 63 -7.02 -1.17 17.81
C ALA A 63 -6.09 -2.39 17.92
N SER A 64 -6.68 -3.58 18.07
CA SER A 64 -5.96 -4.85 17.94
C SER A 64 -5.62 -5.15 16.46
N GLU A 65 -4.70 -6.09 16.24
CA GLU A 65 -4.35 -6.55 14.87
C GLU A 65 -5.59 -7.16 14.16
N GLU A 66 -6.44 -7.87 14.90
CA GLU A 66 -7.70 -8.43 14.39
C GLU A 66 -8.70 -7.35 14.00
N GLU A 67 -8.79 -6.27 14.78
CA GLU A 67 -9.66 -5.12 14.48
C GLU A 67 -9.17 -4.37 13.24
N LEU A 68 -7.87 -4.16 13.11
CA LEU A 68 -7.26 -3.58 11.91
C LEU A 68 -7.49 -4.45 10.67
N PHE A 69 -7.39 -5.78 10.81
CA PHE A 69 -7.68 -6.70 9.72
C PHE A 69 -9.15 -6.66 9.29
N ARG A 70 -10.08 -6.55 10.23
CA ARG A 70 -11.51 -6.36 9.93
C ARG A 70 -11.75 -5.04 9.21
N LEU A 71 -11.22 -3.93 9.75
CA LEU A 71 -11.30 -2.60 9.11
C LEU A 71 -10.76 -2.66 7.67
N ALA A 72 -9.63 -3.33 7.47
CA ALA A 72 -9.01 -3.50 6.17
C ALA A 72 -9.90 -4.24 5.16
N ASN A 73 -10.63 -5.28 5.61
CA ASN A 73 -11.57 -6.02 4.77
C ASN A 73 -12.81 -5.17 4.44
N GLU A 74 -13.36 -4.45 5.40
CA GLU A 74 -14.54 -3.61 5.20
C GLU A 74 -14.24 -2.42 4.31
N VAL A 75 -13.12 -1.73 4.52
CA VAL A 75 -12.67 -0.67 3.61
C VAL A 75 -12.47 -1.22 2.20
N SER A 76 -11.84 -2.39 2.06
CA SER A 76 -11.67 -3.02 0.73
C SER A 76 -13.01 -3.30 0.06
N LEU A 77 -14.02 -3.73 0.83
CA LEU A 77 -15.37 -4.01 0.34
C LEU A 77 -16.06 -2.71 -0.11
N TYR A 78 -16.08 -1.69 0.74
CA TYR A 78 -16.82 -0.45 0.49
C TYR A 78 -16.14 0.50 -0.49
N SER A 79 -14.81 0.49 -0.57
CA SER A 79 -14.07 1.27 -1.57
C SER A 79 -13.96 0.56 -2.92
N GLY A 80 -14.25 -0.74 -2.98
CA GLY A 80 -14.00 -1.57 -4.16
C GLY A 80 -12.52 -1.74 -4.53
N CYS A 81 -11.60 -1.44 -3.60
CA CYS A 81 -10.15 -1.43 -3.84
C CYS A 81 -9.40 -2.23 -2.77
N SER A 82 -8.87 -3.39 -3.17
CA SER A 82 -8.09 -4.31 -2.32
C SER A 82 -6.78 -3.72 -1.81
N HIS A 83 -6.18 -2.78 -2.55
CA HIS A 83 -4.88 -2.20 -2.19
C HIS A 83 -4.91 -1.46 -0.85
N HIS A 84 -6.06 -0.90 -0.45
CA HIS A 84 -6.22 -0.27 0.88
C HIS A 84 -5.99 -1.23 2.03
N ARG A 85 -6.37 -2.50 1.86
CA ARG A 85 -6.27 -3.52 2.90
C ARG A 85 -4.85 -3.61 3.45
N ARG A 86 -3.87 -3.61 2.55
CA ARG A 86 -2.46 -3.71 2.92
C ARG A 86 -2.01 -2.52 3.75
N GLN A 87 -2.36 -1.31 3.33
CA GLN A 87 -1.94 -0.07 3.99
C GLN A 87 -2.51 0.04 5.41
N ILE A 88 -3.72 -0.48 5.63
CA ILE A 88 -4.37 -0.54 6.94
C ILE A 88 -3.68 -1.57 7.84
N VAL A 89 -3.46 -2.79 7.33
CA VAL A 89 -2.85 -3.89 8.11
C VAL A 89 -1.43 -3.54 8.58
N ILE A 90 -0.63 -2.87 7.74
CA ILE A 90 0.75 -2.52 8.12
C ILE A 90 0.83 -1.27 9.01
N ALA A 91 -0.26 -0.52 9.19
CA ALA A 91 -0.23 0.80 9.83
C ALA A 91 0.35 0.77 11.25
N LYS A 92 -0.09 -0.20 12.06
CA LYS A 92 0.33 -0.32 13.46
C LYS A 92 1.83 -0.54 13.59
N ARG A 93 2.35 -1.58 12.93
CA ARG A 93 3.78 -1.89 12.94
C ARG A 93 4.62 -0.77 12.32
N LEU A 94 4.15 -0.16 11.22
CA LEU A 94 4.82 1.00 10.61
C LEU A 94 5.01 2.13 11.63
N ILE A 95 3.97 2.47 12.39
CA ILE A 95 4.00 3.56 13.37
C ILE A 95 4.86 3.18 14.59
N GLU A 96 4.64 2.00 15.16
CA GLU A 96 5.33 1.53 16.36
C GLU A 96 6.84 1.36 16.11
N GLU A 97 7.20 0.65 15.02
CA GLU A 97 8.61 0.45 14.66
C GLU A 97 9.27 1.79 14.30
N GLY A 98 8.62 2.63 13.50
CA GLY A 98 9.16 3.94 13.14
C GLY A 98 9.41 4.84 14.36
N THR A 99 8.46 4.87 15.30
CA THR A 99 8.60 5.62 16.55
C THR A 99 9.75 5.08 17.40
N LYS A 100 9.84 3.76 17.53
CA LYS A 100 10.91 3.09 18.29
C LYS A 100 12.29 3.40 17.69
N ILE A 101 12.43 3.28 16.37
CA ILE A 101 13.66 3.56 15.64
C ILE A 101 14.06 5.01 15.82
N TRP A 102 13.14 5.95 15.57
CA TRP A 102 13.42 7.37 15.73
C TRP A 102 13.88 7.71 17.16
N ASN A 103 13.20 7.19 18.18
CA ASN A 103 13.57 7.41 19.58
C ASN A 103 14.96 6.85 19.91
N SER A 104 15.30 5.69 19.33
CA SER A 104 16.63 5.06 19.47
C SER A 104 17.74 5.91 18.87
N ILE A 105 17.58 6.34 17.61
CA ILE A 105 18.62 7.11 16.91
C ILE A 105 18.73 8.55 17.45
N SER A 106 17.59 9.18 17.74
CA SER A 106 17.56 10.59 18.13
C SER A 106 18.11 10.84 19.53
N GLN A 107 17.89 9.94 20.49
CA GLN A 107 18.30 10.14 21.89
C GLN A 107 17.88 11.54 22.42
N ASN A 108 16.65 11.98 22.08
CA ASN A 108 16.08 13.31 22.36
C ASN A 108 16.68 14.49 21.56
N ASN A 109 17.59 14.25 20.61
CA ASN A 109 18.06 15.28 19.70
C ASN A 109 17.04 15.58 18.61
N ARG A 110 16.85 16.87 18.31
CA ARG A 110 15.92 17.30 17.25
C ARG A 110 16.45 17.04 15.84
N LEU A 111 17.77 17.07 15.69
CA LEU A 111 18.48 16.88 14.43
C LEU A 111 19.56 15.83 14.62
N ILE A 112 19.62 14.87 13.72
CA ILE A 112 20.62 13.80 13.71
C ILE A 112 21.38 13.79 12.39
N GLN A 113 22.66 13.43 12.43
CA GLN A 113 23.47 13.26 11.24
C GLN A 113 22.97 12.08 10.40
N TRP A 114 22.91 12.26 9.07
CA TRP A 114 22.43 11.25 8.13
C TRP A 114 23.20 9.93 8.23
N GLU A 115 24.50 10.00 8.49
CA GLU A 115 25.38 8.83 8.61
C GLU A 115 24.95 7.90 9.74
N LYS A 116 24.40 8.46 10.84
CA LYS A 116 23.86 7.66 11.95
C LYS A 116 22.55 6.99 11.58
N VAL A 117 21.77 7.59 10.69
CA VAL A 117 20.49 7.05 10.21
C VAL A 117 20.73 5.86 9.27
N ILE A 118 21.74 5.95 8.40
CA ILE A 118 22.08 4.90 7.43
C ILE A 118 22.23 3.53 8.10
N PHE A 119 23.03 3.46 9.17
CA PHE A 119 23.31 2.20 9.86
C PHE A 119 22.03 1.56 10.40
N GLU A 120 21.20 2.34 11.09
CA GLU A 120 19.95 1.83 11.65
C GLU A 120 18.98 1.42 10.54
N ILE A 121 18.84 2.22 9.47
CA ILE A 121 17.97 1.87 8.34
C ILE A 121 18.40 0.58 7.66
N GLU A 122 19.70 0.36 7.48
CA GLU A 122 20.22 -0.90 6.92
C GLU A 122 19.86 -2.10 7.79
N GLU A 123 20.04 -1.99 9.11
CA GLU A 123 19.70 -3.06 10.05
C GLU A 123 18.21 -3.40 9.99
N GLN A 124 17.35 -2.38 9.98
CA GLN A 124 15.91 -2.55 9.87
C GLN A 124 15.50 -3.14 8.51
N PHE A 125 16.16 -2.73 7.44
CA PHE A 125 15.94 -3.27 6.10
C PHE A 125 16.22 -4.77 6.08
N MET A 126 17.41 -5.18 6.48
CA MET A 126 17.81 -6.59 6.49
C MET A 126 16.91 -7.43 7.40
N ARG A 127 16.50 -6.89 8.55
CA ARG A 127 15.57 -7.56 9.47
C ARG A 127 14.18 -7.77 8.89
N ILE A 128 13.59 -6.74 8.27
CA ILE A 128 12.20 -6.78 7.79
C ILE A 128 12.11 -7.56 6.49
N THR A 129 13.05 -7.39 5.57
CA THR A 129 13.01 -8.09 4.28
C THR A 129 13.48 -9.54 4.39
N CYS A 130 14.03 -9.95 5.54
CA CYS A 130 14.71 -11.24 5.71
C CYS A 130 15.78 -11.49 4.63
N SER A 131 16.36 -10.43 4.07
CA SER A 131 17.40 -10.54 3.05
C SER A 131 18.70 -10.93 3.74
N SER A 132 19.36 -11.97 3.24
CA SER A 132 20.69 -12.37 3.73
C SER A 132 21.80 -12.12 2.72
N THR A 133 21.46 -11.72 1.49
CA THR A 133 22.39 -11.70 0.35
C THR A 133 22.55 -10.34 -0.31
N ARG A 134 21.57 -9.44 -0.20
CA ARG A 134 21.62 -8.10 -0.80
C ARG A 134 21.23 -7.01 0.20
N SER A 135 22.20 -6.17 0.55
CA SER A 135 22.08 -4.93 1.31
C SER A 135 21.63 -3.76 0.46
N LEU A 136 21.31 -2.61 1.08
CA LEU A 136 21.15 -1.36 0.35
C LEU A 136 22.53 -0.85 -0.12
N THR A 137 22.52 -0.18 -1.27
CA THR A 137 23.68 0.47 -1.86
C THR A 137 23.72 1.96 -1.52
N GLU A 138 24.84 2.64 -1.77
CA GLU A 138 24.94 4.10 -1.60
C GLU A 138 23.89 4.85 -2.44
N GLN A 139 23.54 4.34 -3.63
CA GLN A 139 22.50 4.92 -4.48
C GLN A 139 21.12 4.81 -3.84
N ASP A 140 20.83 3.68 -3.19
CA ASP A 140 19.58 3.47 -2.47
C ASP A 140 19.43 4.46 -1.32
N PHE A 141 20.50 4.65 -0.54
CA PHE A 141 20.53 5.64 0.55
C PHE A 141 20.40 7.07 0.03
N GLU A 142 21.05 7.41 -1.08
CA GLU A 142 20.91 8.74 -1.67
C GLU A 142 19.46 9.01 -2.11
N LEU A 143 18.76 8.02 -2.67
CA LEU A 143 17.34 8.17 -2.95
C LEU A 143 16.51 8.36 -1.68
N LEU A 144 16.76 7.56 -0.64
CA LEU A 144 16.07 7.70 0.64
C LEU A 144 16.28 9.09 1.26
N ARG A 145 17.49 9.63 1.18
CA ARG A 145 17.83 10.99 1.61
C ARG A 145 17.03 12.05 0.85
N ARG A 146 16.89 11.90 -0.48
CA ARG A 146 16.05 12.77 -1.32
C ARG A 146 14.57 12.68 -0.95
N ILE A 147 14.04 11.49 -0.69
CA ILE A 147 12.64 11.28 -0.25
C ILE A 147 12.41 11.95 1.11
N ALA A 148 13.33 11.77 2.05
CA ALA A 148 13.31 12.43 3.35
C ALA A 148 13.31 13.97 3.22
N GLY A 149 13.96 14.50 2.17
CA GLY A 149 14.14 15.92 1.96
C GLY A 149 15.17 16.53 2.92
N CYS A 150 16.16 15.74 3.35
CA CYS A 150 17.24 16.18 4.23
C CYS A 150 18.57 16.23 3.47
N ARG A 151 19.55 16.92 4.04
CA ARG A 151 20.96 16.91 3.57
C ARG A 151 21.77 16.11 4.59
N GLU A 152 22.70 16.77 5.28
CA GLU A 152 23.56 16.17 6.31
C GLU A 152 22.83 15.90 7.63
N HIS A 153 21.73 16.62 7.89
CA HIS A 153 20.97 16.51 9.14
C HIS A 153 19.50 16.21 8.86
N MET A 154 18.94 15.28 9.63
CA MET A 154 17.57 14.78 9.56
C MET A 154 16.81 15.13 10.85
N GLY A 155 15.60 15.70 10.70
CA GLY A 155 14.64 15.82 11.79
C GLY A 155 13.58 14.71 11.76
N GLN A 156 12.73 14.66 12.78
CA GLN A 156 11.69 13.62 12.91
C GLN A 156 10.73 13.60 11.71
N GLU A 157 10.32 14.76 11.22
CA GLU A 157 9.42 14.85 10.07
C GLU A 157 10.07 14.30 8.79
N ASN A 158 11.37 14.55 8.59
CA ASN A 158 12.12 14.00 7.48
C ASN A 158 12.20 12.47 7.57
N PHE A 159 12.50 11.95 8.77
CA PHE A 159 12.50 10.50 9.04
C PHE A 159 11.13 9.89 8.75
N GLU A 160 10.04 10.46 9.30
CA GLU A 160 8.69 9.96 9.07
C GLU A 160 8.33 9.94 7.59
N LYS A 161 8.73 10.97 6.83
CA LYS A 161 8.49 11.05 5.38
C LYS A 161 9.19 9.92 4.63
N MET A 162 10.46 9.65 4.96
CA MET A 162 11.23 8.54 4.40
C MET A 162 10.64 7.18 4.81
N TRP A 163 10.34 7.01 6.09
CA TRP A 163 9.84 5.76 6.67
C TRP A 163 8.48 5.36 6.07
N ARG A 164 7.59 6.32 5.86
CA ARG A 164 6.29 6.09 5.18
C ARG A 164 6.45 5.60 3.74
N TRP A 165 7.59 5.87 3.10
CA TRP A 165 7.90 5.29 1.79
C TRP A 165 8.59 3.92 1.92
N LEU A 166 9.61 3.84 2.77
CA LEU A 166 10.47 2.65 2.88
C LEU A 166 9.75 1.47 3.53
N TYR A 167 8.95 1.67 4.57
CA TYR A 167 8.32 0.55 5.30
C TYR A 167 7.39 -0.30 4.40
N PRO A 168 6.47 0.28 3.62
CA PRO A 168 5.70 -0.50 2.64
C PRO A 168 6.57 -1.24 1.62
N VAL A 169 7.68 -0.65 1.18
CA VAL A 169 8.64 -1.27 0.26
C VAL A 169 9.30 -2.49 0.89
N MET A 170 9.84 -2.36 2.11
CA MET A 170 10.44 -3.47 2.86
C MET A 170 9.42 -4.59 3.11
N PHE A 171 8.19 -4.22 3.47
CA PHE A 171 7.11 -5.18 3.68
C PHE A 171 6.72 -5.91 2.38
N THR A 172 6.90 -5.30 1.20
CA THR A 172 6.77 -5.99 -0.10
C THR A 172 7.94 -6.92 -0.38
N LEU A 173 9.16 -6.45 -0.14
CA LEU A 173 10.38 -7.23 -0.30
C LEU A 173 10.45 -8.45 0.66
N ALA A 174 9.72 -8.42 1.77
CA ALA A 174 9.63 -9.55 2.71
C ALA A 174 8.87 -10.77 2.16
N SER A 175 8.16 -10.65 1.02
CA SER A 175 7.50 -11.78 0.38
C SER A 175 8.46 -12.58 -0.50
N ASP A 176 8.49 -13.91 -0.37
CA ASP A 176 9.49 -14.78 -1.05
C ASP A 176 9.64 -14.52 -2.56
N PRO A 177 8.57 -14.37 -3.36
CA PRO A 177 8.72 -14.18 -4.80
C PRO A 177 9.38 -12.83 -5.14
N ILE A 178 9.04 -11.78 -4.39
CA ILE A 178 9.64 -10.46 -4.59
C ILE A 178 11.05 -10.42 -4.01
N ASN A 179 11.28 -11.04 -2.86
CA ASN A 179 12.60 -11.18 -2.27
C ASN A 179 13.58 -11.87 -3.21
N THR A 180 13.14 -12.98 -3.83
CA THR A 180 13.91 -13.72 -4.84
C THR A 180 14.22 -12.84 -6.05
N THR A 181 13.25 -12.05 -6.49
CA THR A 181 13.42 -11.10 -7.61
C THR A 181 14.41 -9.98 -7.26
N TRP A 182 14.36 -9.45 -6.04
CA TRP A 182 15.29 -8.45 -5.51
C TRP A 182 16.71 -9.00 -5.39
N ASN A 183 16.88 -10.24 -4.94
CA ASN A 183 18.18 -10.86 -4.74
C ASN A 183 18.79 -11.44 -6.03
N SER A 184 18.07 -11.44 -7.15
CA SER A 184 18.57 -11.95 -8.41
C SER A 184 19.67 -11.03 -8.98
N THR A 185 20.84 -11.60 -9.24
CA THR A 185 22.00 -10.90 -9.82
C THR A 185 22.13 -11.11 -11.33
N SER A 186 21.50 -12.16 -11.87
CA SER A 186 21.52 -12.46 -13.30
C SER A 186 20.26 -13.25 -13.72
N PRO A 187 19.32 -12.62 -14.44
CA PRO A 187 19.27 -11.19 -14.74
C PRO A 187 18.90 -10.36 -13.51
N LYS A 188 19.41 -9.12 -13.43
CA LYS A 188 19.08 -8.19 -12.35
C LYS A 188 17.72 -7.54 -12.62
N TRP A 189 16.66 -8.06 -12.00
CA TRP A 189 15.28 -7.62 -12.29
C TRP A 189 14.90 -6.30 -11.63
N ILE A 190 15.31 -6.11 -10.37
CA ILE A 190 15.11 -4.87 -9.61
C ILE A 190 16.49 -4.25 -9.39
N GLU A 191 16.75 -3.12 -10.05
CA GLU A 191 18.06 -2.46 -10.00
C GLU A 191 18.43 -1.96 -8.60
N GLY A 192 17.41 -1.59 -7.83
CA GLY A 192 17.52 -0.95 -6.53
C GLY A 192 16.33 -0.01 -6.34
N PHE A 193 16.52 0.99 -5.49
CA PHE A 193 15.66 2.14 -5.39
C PHE A 193 16.08 3.15 -6.46
N ILE A 194 15.26 3.25 -7.51
CA ILE A 194 15.49 4.16 -8.64
C ILE A 194 14.25 5.01 -8.91
N THR A 195 14.47 6.21 -9.42
CA THR A 195 13.44 7.13 -9.89
C THR A 195 12.81 6.66 -11.21
N LYS A 196 11.75 7.34 -11.63
CA LYS A 196 11.16 7.10 -12.95
C LYS A 196 12.19 7.40 -14.04
N GLU A 197 12.90 8.51 -13.90
CA GLU A 197 13.85 9.05 -14.86
C GLU A 197 15.07 8.14 -14.98
N GLU A 198 15.61 7.63 -13.86
CA GLU A 198 16.71 6.65 -13.87
C GLU A 198 16.32 5.33 -14.56
N ALA A 199 15.07 4.89 -14.40
CA ALA A 199 14.55 3.70 -15.07
C ALA A 199 14.33 3.92 -16.58
N GLU A 200 13.91 5.11 -17.01
CA GLU A 200 13.83 5.46 -18.43
C GLU A 200 15.22 5.52 -19.06
N LEU A 201 16.20 6.08 -18.33
CA LEU A 201 17.59 6.15 -18.76
C LEU A 201 18.23 4.77 -18.87
N SER A 202 17.92 3.82 -17.98
CA SER A 202 18.46 2.46 -18.07
C SER A 202 17.96 1.68 -19.30
N LEU A 203 16.83 2.10 -19.88
CA LEU A 203 16.29 1.56 -21.13
C LEU A 203 16.84 2.24 -22.38
N GLN A 204 17.72 3.23 -22.23
CA GLN A 204 18.47 3.79 -23.35
C GLN A 204 19.69 2.92 -23.65
N GLY A 205 19.94 2.70 -24.94
CA GLY A 205 21.14 2.06 -25.47
C GLY A 205 21.93 3.01 -26.37
N PRO A 206 23.05 2.54 -26.96
CA PRO A 206 23.95 3.37 -27.76
C PRO A 206 23.31 4.03 -28.99
N ARG A 207 22.17 3.52 -29.46
CA ARG A 207 21.46 3.99 -30.66
C ARG A 207 20.05 4.52 -30.37
N GLY A 208 19.75 4.85 -29.11
CA GLY A 208 18.39 5.15 -28.64
C GLY A 208 17.84 4.03 -27.77
N LEU A 209 16.52 3.90 -27.66
CA LEU A 209 15.89 2.88 -26.81
C LEU A 209 16.36 1.46 -27.14
N GLN A 210 16.44 0.63 -26.11
CA GLN A 210 16.69 -0.81 -26.24
C GLN A 210 15.54 -1.51 -27.00
N ASP A 211 15.73 -2.79 -27.31
CA ASP A 211 14.74 -3.57 -28.05
C ASP A 211 13.40 -3.69 -27.28
N PRO A 212 12.26 -3.76 -27.99
CA PRO A 212 10.96 -4.00 -27.37
C PRO A 212 10.95 -5.25 -26.49
N GLY A 213 10.33 -5.13 -25.31
CA GLY A 213 10.31 -6.19 -24.30
C GLY A 213 11.41 -6.07 -23.24
N THR A 214 12.43 -5.23 -23.45
CA THR A 214 13.37 -4.88 -22.37
C THR A 214 12.65 -4.09 -21.27
N PHE A 215 12.89 -4.45 -20.01
CA PHE A 215 12.23 -3.84 -18.87
C PHE A 215 13.11 -3.78 -17.61
N VAL A 216 12.68 -2.93 -16.67
CA VAL A 216 13.19 -2.86 -15.30
C VAL A 216 12.02 -2.74 -14.32
N LEU A 217 12.14 -3.39 -13.17
CA LEU A 217 11.20 -3.26 -12.06
C LEU A 217 11.70 -2.21 -11.06
N ARG A 218 10.78 -1.38 -10.55
CA ARG A 218 11.08 -0.37 -9.53
C ARG A 218 9.91 -0.11 -8.59
N PHE A 219 10.21 0.44 -7.43
CA PHE A 219 9.22 1.00 -6.51
C PHE A 219 8.96 2.48 -6.86
N PRO A 220 7.70 2.95 -6.97
CA PRO A 220 7.42 4.34 -7.28
C PRO A 220 7.70 5.26 -6.07
N THR A 221 8.54 6.27 -6.29
CA THR A 221 8.90 7.29 -5.28
C THR A 221 7.74 8.23 -4.92
N SER A 222 6.72 8.33 -5.76
CA SER A 222 5.55 9.18 -5.56
C SER A 222 4.44 8.55 -4.71
N ARG A 223 4.63 7.32 -4.22
CA ARG A 223 3.63 6.53 -3.50
C ARG A 223 4.16 6.17 -2.10
N SER A 224 3.80 6.98 -1.12
CA SER A 224 4.11 6.72 0.29
C SER A 224 2.83 6.38 1.06
N TRP A 225 2.97 5.65 2.15
CA TRP A 225 1.86 5.35 3.06
C TRP A 225 1.14 6.64 3.47
N PRO A 226 -0.21 6.67 3.45
CA PRO A 226 -1.15 5.54 3.31
C PRO A 226 -1.70 5.36 1.88
N HIS A 227 -0.99 5.80 0.84
CA HIS A 227 -1.42 5.61 -0.55
C HIS A 227 -1.67 4.11 -0.83
N PRO A 228 -2.79 3.72 -1.49
CA PRO A 228 -3.10 2.31 -1.76
C PRO A 228 -1.94 1.55 -2.42
N ASP A 229 -1.30 2.17 -3.40
CA ASP A 229 -0.15 1.62 -4.13
C ASP A 229 1.23 1.82 -3.46
N ALA A 230 1.30 2.24 -2.19
CA ALA A 230 2.58 2.36 -1.50
C ALA A 230 3.23 0.97 -1.33
N GLY A 231 4.51 0.86 -1.71
CA GLY A 231 5.23 -0.42 -1.74
C GLY A 231 4.88 -1.32 -2.93
N SER A 232 4.06 -0.88 -3.89
CA SER A 232 3.80 -1.62 -5.13
C SER A 232 4.97 -1.54 -6.10
N LEU A 233 5.01 -2.46 -7.07
CA LEU A 233 6.03 -2.47 -8.13
C LEU A 233 5.48 -1.87 -9.43
N ILE A 234 6.33 -1.13 -10.14
CA ILE A 234 6.10 -0.68 -11.50
C ILE A 234 7.09 -1.38 -12.42
N VAL A 235 6.58 -1.94 -13.52
CA VAL A 235 7.40 -2.31 -14.67
C VAL A 235 7.53 -1.10 -15.57
N THR A 236 8.78 -0.70 -15.85
CA THR A 236 9.12 0.29 -16.87
C THR A 236 9.75 -0.47 -18.03
N TYR A 237 9.18 -0.36 -19.24
CA TYR A 237 9.57 -1.22 -20.37
C TYR A 237 9.47 -0.51 -21.72
N VAL A 238 10.20 -1.03 -22.72
CA VAL A 238 10.09 -0.60 -24.11
C VAL A 238 8.95 -1.35 -24.81
N GLY A 239 7.96 -0.62 -25.30
CA GLY A 239 6.84 -1.17 -26.04
C GLY A 239 7.20 -1.55 -27.48
N SER A 240 6.30 -2.29 -28.15
CA SER A 240 6.44 -2.61 -29.58
C SER A 240 6.35 -1.39 -30.49
N ASP A 241 5.86 -0.28 -29.96
CA ASP A 241 5.84 1.05 -30.58
C ASP A 241 7.16 1.82 -30.39
N TYR A 242 8.17 1.19 -29.77
CA TYR A 242 9.46 1.80 -29.43
C TYR A 242 9.29 3.06 -28.54
N THR A 243 8.31 3.05 -27.64
CA THR A 243 8.17 4.07 -26.59
C THR A 243 8.27 3.44 -25.20
N VAL A 244 8.57 4.26 -24.19
CA VAL A 244 8.67 3.79 -22.81
C VAL A 244 7.29 3.82 -22.15
N HIS A 245 6.90 2.70 -21.58
CA HIS A 245 5.65 2.53 -20.84
C HIS A 245 5.93 2.23 -19.38
N HIS A 246 5.01 2.64 -18.50
CA HIS A 246 5.03 2.28 -17.08
C HIS A 246 3.71 1.63 -16.70
N ARG A 247 3.78 0.44 -16.10
CA ARG A 247 2.59 -0.25 -15.59
C ARG A 247 2.78 -0.66 -14.15
N LEU A 248 1.79 -0.34 -13.33
CA LEU A 248 1.70 -0.83 -11.96
C LEU A 248 1.38 -2.33 -11.99
N LEU A 249 2.14 -3.12 -11.25
CA LEU A 249 1.91 -4.55 -11.10
C LEU A 249 0.94 -4.79 -9.94
N SER A 250 -0.07 -5.63 -10.18
CA SER A 250 -0.93 -6.13 -9.11
C SER A 250 -0.21 -7.28 -8.39
N LEU A 251 0.07 -7.09 -7.11
CA LEU A 251 0.72 -8.10 -6.26
C LEU A 251 -0.30 -9.06 -5.61
N ASP A 252 -1.60 -8.81 -5.75
CA ASP A 252 -2.67 -9.59 -5.11
C ASP A 252 -2.70 -11.06 -5.57
N TYR A 253 -2.24 -11.34 -6.79
CA TYR A 253 -2.17 -12.71 -7.32
C TYR A 253 -1.05 -13.53 -6.67
N ILE A 254 0.06 -12.89 -6.31
CA ILE A 254 1.22 -13.54 -5.67
C ILE A 254 0.86 -14.02 -4.27
N TYR A 255 0.10 -13.21 -3.52
CA TYR A 255 -0.35 -13.56 -2.17
C TYR A 255 -1.44 -14.65 -2.12
N ARG A 256 -2.20 -14.87 -3.20
CA ARG A 256 -3.18 -15.98 -3.28
C ARG A 256 -2.53 -17.36 -3.33
N ILE A 257 -1.37 -17.48 -3.99
CA ILE A 257 -0.64 -18.75 -4.12
C ILE A 257 -0.09 -19.20 -2.76
N VAL A 258 0.44 -18.26 -1.98
CA VAL A 258 0.99 -18.54 -0.64
C VAL A 258 -0.09 -19.06 0.33
N ARG A 259 -1.33 -18.57 0.25
CA ARG A 259 -2.43 -19.03 1.13
C ARG A 259 -3.05 -20.37 0.75
N GLN A 260 -2.79 -20.89 -0.45
CA GLN A 260 -3.24 -22.24 -0.84
C GLN A 260 -2.20 -23.32 -0.50
N SER A 261 -1.03 -22.91 -0.01
CA SER A 261 0.11 -23.78 0.27
C SER A 261 0.33 -24.03 1.77
N GLN A 262 -0.61 -23.57 2.62
CA GLN A 262 -0.66 -23.84 4.07
C GLN A 262 -1.88 -24.69 4.40
#